data_AF-M9XD24-F1
#
_entry.id   AF-M9XD24-F1
#
_cell.length_a   1.000
_cell.length_b   1.000
_cell.length_c   1.000
_cell.angle_alpha   90.00
_cell.angle_beta   90.00
_cell.angle_gamma   90.00
#
_symmetry.space_group_name_H-M   'P 1'
#
loop_
_entity.id
_entity.type
_entity.pdbx_description
1 polymer ?
#
loop_
_entity_poly.entity_id
_entity_poly.type
_entity_poly.pdbx_seq_one_letter_code
_entity_poly.pdbx_strand_id
1 'polypeptide(L)'
;MLKVYVHPANEHDKWGGKVLLEGMDLVYWSRARKVFVDWGYRGLKGLAASLGLELEVVAHPYAGVRGVWVKEASPPPEIVRVEGFKPLPKRWVVERTFAWMGRSRRLGKDYEYYPEVTEAWMYLGMIRLLVKRLARAV
;
A
#
# COMPACT_ATOMS: atom_id res chain seq x y z
N MET A 1 -9.44 -10.06 7.05
CA MET A 1 -8.12 -10.34 7.67
C MET A 1 -7.16 -9.23 7.27
N LEU A 2 -6.01 -9.06 7.93
CA LEU A 2 -4.94 -8.12 7.54
C LEU A 2 -3.62 -8.91 7.51
N LYS A 3 -2.75 -8.65 6.54
CA LYS A 3 -1.34 -9.08 6.56
C LYS A 3 -0.47 -7.82 6.58
N VAL A 4 0.56 -7.83 7.40
CA VAL A 4 1.49 -6.72 7.61
C VAL A 4 2.91 -7.25 7.47
N TYR A 5 3.78 -6.41 6.93
CA TYR A 5 5.22 -6.57 6.98
C TYR A 5 5.84 -5.21 7.30
N VAL A 6 6.72 -5.15 8.30
CA VAL A 6 7.46 -3.95 8.68
C VAL A 6 8.94 -4.23 8.46
N HIS A 7 9.63 -3.30 7.83
CA HIS A 7 11.06 -3.40 7.58
C HIS A 7 11.77 -2.12 8.01
N PRO A 8 13.09 -2.16 8.20
CA PRO A 8 13.91 -0.97 8.43
C PRO A 8 13.73 0.10 7.34
N ALA A 9 13.80 1.37 7.74
CA ALA A 9 13.56 2.50 6.84
C ALA A 9 14.64 2.71 5.75
N ASN A 10 15.78 2.02 5.83
CA ASN A 10 16.85 2.06 4.84
C ASN A 10 16.63 1.10 3.67
N GLU A 11 15.56 0.32 3.68
CA GLU A 11 15.18 -0.57 2.59
C GLU A 11 14.09 0.06 1.71
N HIS A 12 14.17 -0.21 0.41
CA HIS A 12 13.14 0.26 -0.51
C HIS A 12 11.86 -0.56 -0.34
N ASP A 13 10.72 0.12 -0.16
CA ASP A 13 9.36 -0.42 -0.09
C ASP A 13 9.03 -1.58 -1.05
N LYS A 14 9.61 -1.60 -2.25
CA LYS A 14 9.41 -2.67 -3.23
C LYS A 14 9.79 -4.04 -2.65
N TRP A 15 10.84 -4.11 -1.85
CA TRP A 15 11.29 -5.34 -1.20
C TRP A 15 10.32 -5.77 -0.10
N GLY A 16 9.83 -4.82 0.70
CA GLY A 16 8.77 -5.10 1.68
C GLY A 16 7.49 -5.60 1.02
N GLY A 17 7.07 -5.00 -0.10
CA GLY A 17 5.93 -5.46 -0.88
C GLY A 17 6.11 -6.87 -1.47
N LYS A 18 7.35 -7.23 -1.85
CA LYS A 18 7.67 -8.59 -2.29
C LYS A 18 7.47 -9.60 -1.16
N VAL A 19 8.09 -9.36 0.00
CA VAL A 19 7.99 -10.25 1.18
C VAL A 19 6.53 -10.36 1.63
N LEU A 20 5.77 -9.26 1.59
CA LEU A 20 4.35 -9.25 1.90
C LEU A 20 3.56 -10.20 0.99
N LEU A 21 3.75 -10.12 -0.33
CA LEU A 21 3.05 -10.97 -1.31
C LEU A 21 3.45 -12.43 -1.19
N GLU A 22 4.74 -12.72 -1.01
CA GLU A 22 5.23 -14.10 -0.82
C GLU A 22 4.74 -14.70 0.50
N GLY A 23 4.60 -13.88 1.55
CA GLY A 23 4.07 -14.28 2.84
C GLY A 23 2.54 -14.25 2.96
N MET A 24 1.81 -13.97 1.86
CA MET A 24 0.34 -14.05 1.84
C MET A 24 -0.11 -15.50 1.65
N ASP A 25 -0.72 -16.06 2.68
CA ASP A 25 -1.46 -17.31 2.52
C ASP A 25 -2.83 -17.04 1.89
N LEU A 26 -2.93 -17.28 0.58
CA LEU A 26 -4.13 -17.03 -0.21
C LEU A 26 -5.31 -17.95 0.13
N VAL A 27 -5.12 -18.99 0.94
CA VAL A 27 -6.24 -19.79 1.45
C VAL A 27 -7.18 -18.90 2.28
N TYR A 28 -6.63 -18.02 3.10
CA TYR A 28 -7.41 -17.05 3.88
C TYR A 28 -7.92 -15.86 3.06
N TRP A 29 -7.41 -15.68 1.84
CA TRP A 29 -7.76 -14.62 0.91
C TRP A 29 -8.31 -15.17 -0.40
N SER A 30 -9.07 -16.27 -0.33
CA SER A 30 -9.55 -17.02 -1.50
C SER A 30 -10.38 -16.21 -2.50
N ARG A 31 -10.95 -15.07 -2.06
CA ARG A 31 -11.74 -14.14 -2.88
C ARG A 31 -10.92 -12.97 -3.44
N ALA A 32 -9.66 -12.82 -3.00
CA ALA A 32 -8.79 -11.78 -3.53
C ALA A 32 -8.42 -12.12 -4.98
N ARG A 33 -8.60 -11.13 -5.86
CA ARG A 33 -8.23 -11.22 -7.28
C ARG A 33 -7.39 -10.03 -7.72
N LYS A 34 -7.49 -8.91 -7.01
CA LYS A 34 -6.91 -7.64 -7.41
C LYS A 34 -6.22 -6.95 -6.25
N VAL A 35 -5.04 -6.41 -6.49
CA VAL A 35 -4.23 -5.66 -5.54
C VAL A 35 -3.95 -4.28 -6.12
N PHE A 36 -4.39 -3.25 -5.41
CA PHE A 36 -4.09 -1.86 -5.76
C PHE A 36 -2.78 -1.46 -5.08
N VAL A 37 -1.87 -0.83 -5.82
CA VAL A 37 -0.56 -0.40 -5.29
C VAL A 37 -0.18 0.98 -5.82
N ASP A 38 0.67 1.69 -5.09
CA ASP A 38 1.26 2.95 -5.56
C ASP A 38 2.37 2.71 -6.61
N TRP A 39 2.80 3.79 -7.27
CA TRP A 39 3.79 3.75 -8.36
C TRP A 39 5.11 3.05 -8.01
N GLY A 40 5.53 3.10 -6.74
CA GLY A 40 6.75 2.46 -6.24
C GLY A 40 6.73 0.93 -6.31
N TYR A 41 5.55 0.31 -6.35
CA TYR A 41 5.37 -1.14 -6.33
C TYR A 41 5.11 -1.75 -7.71
N ARG A 42 5.13 -0.95 -8.79
CA ARG A 42 4.85 -1.41 -10.17
C ARG A 42 5.71 -2.61 -10.60
N GLY A 43 6.91 -2.74 -10.04
CA GLY A 43 7.83 -3.84 -10.34
C GLY A 43 7.39 -5.20 -9.78
N LEU A 44 6.31 -5.27 -8.99
CA LEU A 44 5.78 -6.51 -8.42
C LEU A 44 4.72 -7.19 -9.30
N LYS A 45 4.39 -6.61 -10.47
CA LYS A 45 3.32 -7.11 -11.35
C LYS A 45 3.50 -8.59 -11.73
N GLY A 46 4.73 -9.01 -12.02
CA GLY A 46 5.03 -10.41 -12.37
C GLY A 46 4.80 -11.37 -11.20
N LEU A 47 5.23 -10.98 -10.00
CA LEU A 47 5.02 -11.76 -8.77
C LEU A 47 3.53 -11.87 -8.40
N ALA A 48 2.79 -10.77 -8.50
CA ALA A 48 1.35 -10.80 -8.28
C ALA A 48 0.66 -11.75 -9.27
N ALA A 49 1.05 -11.71 -10.54
CA ALA A 49 0.50 -12.59 -11.55
C ALA A 49 0.82 -14.08 -11.29
N SER A 50 2.02 -14.42 -10.81
CA SER A 50 2.35 -15.81 -10.43
C SER A 50 1.52 -16.32 -9.25
N LEU A 51 0.98 -15.41 -8.44
CA LEU A 51 0.06 -15.72 -7.34
C LEU A 51 -1.42 -15.68 -7.77
N GLY A 52 -1.72 -15.49 -9.06
CA GLY A 52 -3.08 -15.37 -9.57
C GLY A 52 -3.77 -14.05 -9.22
N LEU A 53 -3.00 -13.01 -8.90
CA LEU A 53 -3.49 -11.68 -8.55
C LEU A 53 -3.23 -10.68 -9.67
N GLU A 54 -4.22 -9.86 -9.98
CA GLU A 54 -4.08 -8.68 -10.84
C GLU A 54 -3.54 -7.51 -10.03
N LEU A 55 -2.37 -6.98 -10.40
CA LEU A 55 -1.82 -5.77 -9.77
C LEU A 55 -2.19 -4.53 -10.60
N GLU A 56 -2.92 -3.60 -9.97
CA GLU A 56 -3.26 -2.29 -10.53
C GLU A 56 -2.46 -1.20 -9.84
N VAL A 57 -1.69 -0.44 -10.63
CA VAL A 57 -0.94 0.71 -10.12
C VAL A 57 -1.84 1.93 -10.13
N VAL A 58 -2.10 2.48 -8.94
CA VAL A 58 -2.87 3.71 -8.75
C VAL A 58 -1.89 4.87 -8.58
N ALA A 59 -1.75 5.69 -9.61
CA ALA A 59 -0.89 6.87 -9.59
C ALA A 59 -1.46 7.97 -10.48
N HIS A 60 -1.07 9.22 -10.22
CA HIS A 60 -1.41 10.31 -11.11
C HIS A 60 -0.73 10.13 -12.48
N PRO A 61 -1.37 10.57 -13.58
CA PRO A 61 -0.67 10.77 -14.84
C PRO A 61 0.57 11.62 -14.60
N TYR A 62 1.71 11.19 -15.14
CA TYR A 62 3.01 11.86 -14.97
C TYR A 62 3.57 11.91 -13.53
N ALA A 63 3.03 11.11 -12.60
CA ALA A 63 3.62 10.96 -11.26
C ALA A 63 5.08 10.51 -11.38
N GLY A 64 6.01 11.34 -10.89
CA GLY A 64 7.45 11.09 -10.97
C GLY A 64 8.11 11.46 -12.30
N VAL A 65 7.38 11.98 -13.29
CA VAL A 65 7.95 12.51 -14.53
C VAL A 65 8.51 13.90 -14.27
N ARG A 66 9.85 14.02 -14.22
CA ARG A 66 10.56 15.29 -14.07
C ARG A 66 10.84 15.98 -15.41
N GLY A 67 10.79 15.22 -16.50
CA GLY A 67 11.01 15.66 -17.86
C GLY A 67 10.81 14.49 -18.81
N VAL A 68 10.60 14.79 -20.08
CA VAL A 68 10.53 13.79 -21.16
C VAL A 68 11.66 14.11 -22.12
N TRP A 69 12.41 13.10 -22.53
CA TRP A 69 13.39 13.27 -23.60
C TRP A 69 12.65 13.38 -24.92
N VAL A 70 12.85 14.48 -25.63
CA VAL A 70 12.19 14.78 -26.90
C VAL A 70 13.27 14.93 -27.97
N LYS A 71 13.00 14.48 -29.20
CA LYS A 71 13.90 14.75 -30.33
C LYS A 71 13.96 16.26 -30.56
N GLU A 72 15.14 16.78 -30.91
CA GLU A 72 15.42 18.22 -31.00
C GLU A 72 14.43 19.01 -31.86
N ALA A 73 13.93 18.44 -32.96
CA ALA A 73 12.98 19.09 -33.86
C ALA A 73 11.50 18.80 -33.55
N SER A 74 11.19 18.08 -32.47
CA SER A 74 9.80 17.76 -32.09
C SER A 74 9.29 18.74 -31.03
N PRO A 75 8.03 19.18 -31.09
CA PRO A 75 7.47 20.07 -30.09
C PRO A 75 7.47 19.39 -28.71
N PRO A 76 7.70 20.14 -27.61
CA PRO A 76 7.58 19.60 -26.26
C PRO A 76 6.20 18.96 -26.06
N PRO A 77 6.09 17.77 -25.45
CA PRO A 77 4.80 17.16 -25.16
C PRO A 77 4.04 18.04 -24.16
N GLU A 78 2.74 18.19 -24.38
CA GLU A 78 1.87 18.87 -23.42
C GLU A 78 1.74 18.00 -22.17
N ILE A 79 2.45 18.38 -21.11
CA ILE A 79 2.32 17.73 -19.82
C ILE A 79 1.08 18.31 -19.15
N VAL A 80 -0.05 17.63 -19.31
CA VAL A 80 -1.30 17.99 -18.63
C VAL A 80 -1.09 17.87 -17.12
N ARG A 81 -0.79 19.01 -16.48
CA ARG A 81 -0.81 19.15 -15.03
C ARG A 81 -2.25 19.40 -14.62
N VAL A 82 -2.84 18.46 -13.91
CA VAL A 82 -4.19 18.65 -13.38
C VAL A 82 -4.11 19.75 -12.32
N GLU A 83 -4.89 20.81 -12.49
CA GLU A 83 -5.02 21.86 -11.48
C GLU A 83 -5.81 21.35 -10.26
N GLY A 84 -5.32 21.68 -9.07
CA GLY A 84 -5.95 21.27 -7.81
C GLY A 84 -5.70 19.82 -7.38
N PHE A 85 -6.33 19.43 -6.27
CA PHE A 85 -6.20 18.08 -5.72
C PHE A 85 -7.16 17.12 -6.44
N LYS A 86 -6.60 16.15 -7.16
CA LYS A 86 -7.39 15.04 -7.73
C LYS A 86 -7.23 13.81 -6.83
N PRO A 87 -8.30 13.29 -6.21
CA PRO A 87 -8.20 12.11 -5.37
C PRO A 87 -7.86 10.87 -6.22
N LEU A 88 -6.88 10.08 -5.77
CA LEU A 88 -6.59 8.78 -6.36
C LEU A 88 -7.65 7.75 -5.90
N PRO A 89 -8.16 6.92 -6.82
CA PRO A 89 -9.17 5.92 -6.48
C PRO A 89 -8.62 4.94 -5.43
N LYS A 90 -9.46 4.56 -4.45
CA LYS A 90 -9.16 3.56 -3.40
C LYS A 90 -8.01 3.91 -2.43
N ARG A 91 -7.23 4.97 -2.65
CA ARG A 91 -6.16 5.42 -1.73
C ARG A 91 -6.67 5.66 -0.31
N TRP A 92 -7.88 6.21 -0.17
CA TRP A 92 -8.53 6.43 1.12
C TRP A 92 -8.67 5.16 1.96
N VAL A 93 -8.70 3.95 1.36
CA VAL A 93 -8.84 2.69 2.09
C VAL A 93 -7.61 2.44 2.95
N VAL A 94 -6.42 2.69 2.40
CA VAL A 94 -5.14 2.55 3.09
C VAL A 94 -5.01 3.61 4.17
N GLU A 95 -5.26 4.87 3.82
CA GLU A 95 -5.22 6.01 4.76
C GLU A 95 -6.18 5.81 5.93
N ARG A 96 -7.37 5.25 5.68
CA ARG A 96 -8.36 4.92 6.72
C ARG A 96 -7.85 3.85 7.67
N THR A 97 -7.18 2.81 7.15
CA THR A 97 -6.56 1.80 8.01
C THR A 97 -5.53 2.46 8.93
N PHE A 98 -4.62 3.27 8.39
CA PHE A 98 -3.66 4.01 9.22
C PHE A 98 -4.33 4.94 10.23
N ALA A 99 -5.41 5.63 9.85
CA ALA A 99 -6.17 6.47 10.77
C ALA A 99 -6.79 5.66 11.93
N TRP A 100 -7.21 4.41 11.71
CA TRP A 100 -7.64 3.53 12.80
C TRP A 100 -6.48 3.11 13.68
N MET A 101 -5.33 2.78 13.09
CA MET A 101 -4.13 2.38 13.82
C MET A 101 -3.59 3.52 14.69
N GLY A 102 -3.59 4.75 14.19
CA GLY A 102 -3.18 5.94 14.93
C GLY A 102 -4.04 6.24 16.18
N ARG A 103 -5.24 5.67 16.30
CA ARG A 103 -6.05 5.73 17.53
C ARG A 103 -5.53 4.81 18.63
N SER A 104 -4.67 3.85 18.29
CA SER A 104 -3.92 3.08 19.28
C SER A 104 -2.72 3.92 19.71
N ARG A 105 -2.69 4.36 20.97
CA ARG A 105 -1.59 5.19 21.53
C ARG A 105 -0.20 4.61 21.22
N ARG A 106 -0.10 3.28 21.18
CA ARG A 106 1.15 2.56 20.92
C ARG A 106 1.62 2.67 19.47
N LEU A 107 0.71 2.80 18.51
CA LEU A 107 1.01 2.91 17.07
C LEU A 107 0.98 4.36 16.58
N GLY A 108 0.77 5.33 17.49
CA GLY A 108 0.74 6.76 17.14
C GLY A 108 2.12 7.34 16.84
N LYS A 109 3.20 6.68 17.28
CA LYS A 109 4.58 6.93 16.92
C LYS A 109 5.31 5.59 16.83
N ASP A 110 6.42 5.56 16.11
CA ASP A 110 7.31 4.40 16.10
C ASP A 110 8.10 4.39 17.41
N TYR A 111 7.71 3.50 18.34
CA TYR A 111 8.33 3.36 19.66
C TYR A 111 9.19 2.10 19.76
N GLU A 112 9.09 1.23 18.78
CA GLU A 112 9.61 -0.12 18.80
C GLU A 112 10.97 -0.16 18.12
N TYR A 113 11.94 -0.81 18.77
CA TYR A 113 13.25 -1.02 18.15
C TYR A 113 13.22 -2.12 17.08
N TYR A 114 12.35 -3.12 17.28
CA TYR A 114 12.27 -4.31 16.43
C TYR A 114 11.00 -4.27 15.56
N PRO A 115 11.12 -4.38 14.22
CA PRO A 115 9.99 -4.38 13.30
C PRO A 115 8.90 -5.41 13.63
N GLU A 116 9.29 -6.58 14.13
CA GLU A 116 8.41 -7.68 14.50
C GLU A 116 7.46 -7.29 15.64
N VAL A 117 7.94 -6.43 16.56
CA VAL A 117 7.11 -5.92 17.66
C VAL A 117 6.07 -4.94 17.11
N THR A 118 6.46 -4.08 16.16
CA THR A 118 5.53 -3.18 15.46
C THR A 118 4.47 -3.97 14.69
N GLU A 119 4.85 -5.04 13.98
CA GLU A 119 3.92 -5.95 13.31
C GLU A 119 2.91 -6.56 14.30
N ALA A 120 3.38 -7.09 15.42
CA ALA A 120 2.52 -7.66 16.46
C ALA A 120 1.50 -6.65 16.99
N TRP A 121 1.93 -5.41 17.25
CA TRP A 121 1.03 -4.32 17.64
C TRP A 121 0.02 -3.97 16.55
N MET A 122 0.42 -4.04 15.27
CA MET A 122 -0.50 -3.80 14.17
C MET A 122 -1.60 -4.87 14.11
N TYR A 123 -1.24 -6.14 14.27
CA TYR A 123 -2.24 -7.22 14.34
C TYR A 123 -3.18 -7.04 15.54
N LEU A 124 -2.65 -6.74 16.72
CA LEU A 124 -3.45 -6.52 17.94
C LEU A 124 -4.42 -5.34 17.78
N GLY A 125 -3.95 -4.23 17.17
CA GLY A 125 -4.78 -3.06 16.88
C GLY A 125 -5.98 -3.41 15.99
N MET A 126 -5.75 -4.21 14.94
CA MET A 126 -6.83 -4.66 14.05
C MET A 126 -7.77 -5.66 14.70
N ILE A 127 -7.27 -6.61 15.49
CA ILE A 127 -8.12 -7.55 16.24
C ILE A 127 -9.06 -6.77 17.16
N ARG A 128 -8.53 -5.82 17.95
CA ARG A 128 -9.34 -4.97 18.83
C ARG A 128 -10.40 -4.19 18.05
N LEU A 129 -10.06 -3.65 16.88
CA LEU A 129 -11.02 -2.93 16.02
C LEU A 129 -12.13 -3.86 15.52
N LEU A 130 -11.79 -5.05 15.03
CA LEU A 130 -12.74 -6.02 14.49
C LEU A 130 -13.67 -6.55 15.58
N VAL A 131 -13.14 -6.90 16.76
CA VAL A 131 -13.94 -7.34 17.92
C VAL A 131 -14.95 -6.27 18.34
N LYS A 132 -14.53 -5.00 18.42
CA LYS A 132 -15.44 -3.89 18.74
C LYS A 132 -16.55 -3.69 17.70
N ARG A 133 -16.27 -3.96 16.42
CA ARG A 133 -17.29 -3.88 15.36
C ARG A 133 -18.27 -5.03 15.44
N LEU A 134 -17.76 -6.24 15.68
CA LEU A 134 -18.58 -7.43 15.85
C LEU A 134 -19.55 -7.26 17.03
N ALA A 135 -19.05 -6.82 18.19
CA ALA A 135 -19.85 -6.60 19.39
C ALA A 135 -20.88 -5.46 19.28
N ARG A 136 -20.81 -4.62 18.22
CA ARG A 136 -21.83 -3.59 17.92
C ARG A 136 -22.82 -4.02 16.84
N ALA A 137 -22.48 -5.06 16.09
CA ALA A 137 -23.31 -5.61 15.02
C ALA A 137 -24.28 -6.68 15.56
N VAL A 138 -23.96 -7.24 16.72
CA VAL A 138 -24.85 -8.04 17.58
C VAL A 138 -25.60 -7.10 18.51
#